data_AF-A0A521G4S3-F1
#
_entry.id   AF-A0A521G4S3-F1
#
_cell.length_a   1.000
_cell.length_b   1.000
_cell.length_c   1.000
_cell.angle_alpha   90.00
_cell.angle_beta   90.00
_cell.angle_gamma   90.00
#
_symmetry.space_group_name_H-M   'P 1'
#
loop_
_entity.id
_entity.type
_entity.pdbx_description
1 polymer ?
#
loop_
_entity_poly.entity_id
_entity_poly.type
_entity_poly.pdbx_seq_one_letter_code
_entity_poly.pdbx_strand_id
1 'polypeptide(L)' 'MKTKTSELRQMNGEELRKQETELREELFKLKFQHGIRKLENPSRLRQLRKNIARVQTVLTEQA' A
#
# COMPACT_ATOMS: atom_id res chain seq x y z
N MET A 1 2.14 10.23 7.32
CA MET A 1 1.18 9.87 8.38
C MET A 1 0.60 8.52 8.00
N LYS A 2 1.28 7.45 8.42
CA LYS A 2 0.99 6.57 9.58
C LYS A 2 0.01 5.44 9.21
N THR A 3 0.39 4.57 8.27
CA THR A 3 0.30 3.13 8.54
C THR A 3 1.46 2.86 9.49
N LYS A 4 1.16 2.85 10.78
CA LYS A 4 2.16 2.52 11.80
C LYS A 4 2.52 1.06 11.56
N THR A 5 3.80 0.78 11.33
CA THR A 5 4.27 -0.60 11.15
C THR A 5 3.84 -1.50 12.32
N SER A 6 3.62 -0.93 13.50
CA SER A 6 3.07 -1.62 14.65
C SER A 6 1.63 -2.13 14.46
N GLU A 7 0.77 -1.39 13.74
CA GLU A 7 -0.59 -1.82 13.43
C GLU A 7 -0.57 -2.97 12.41
N LEU A 8 0.30 -2.88 11.40
CA LEU A 8 0.49 -3.97 10.42
C LEU A 8 0.99 -5.26 11.09
N ARG A 9 1.87 -5.18 12.09
CA ARG A 9 2.34 -6.35 12.83
C ARG A 9 1.27 -6.99 13.74
N GLN A 10 0.23 -6.24 14.10
CA GLN A 10 -0.88 -6.73 14.93
C GLN A 10 -1.97 -7.39 14.08
N MET A 11 -1.95 -7.21 12.76
CA MET A 11 -2.91 -7.80 11.83
C MET A 11 -2.55 -9.25 11.51
N ASN A 12 -3.57 -10.05 11.20
CA ASN A 12 -3.39 -11.43 10.76
C ASN A 12 -2.84 -11.49 9.32
N GLY A 13 -2.16 -12.58 8.99
CA GLY A 13 -1.58 -12.77 7.65
C GLY A 13 -2.60 -12.68 6.50
N GLU A 14 -3.84 -13.10 6.73
CA GLU A 14 -4.94 -12.92 5.75
C GLU A 14 -5.37 -11.46 5.59
N GLU A 15 -5.48 -10.73 6.70
CA GLU A 15 -5.83 -9.30 6.69
C GLU A 15 -4.74 -8.49 5.97
N LEU A 16 -3.47 -8.81 6.20
CA LEU A 16 -2.35 -8.20 5.52
C LEU A 16 -2.40 -8.45 4.00
N ARG A 17 -2.72 -9.67 3.56
CA ARG A 17 -2.89 -9.98 2.12
C ARG A 17 -4.07 -9.23 1.51
N LYS A 18 -5.18 -9.11 2.25
CA LYS A 18 -6.35 -8.33 1.81
C LYS A 18 -5.96 -6.86 1.64
N GLN A 19 -5.26 -6.30 2.62
CA GLN A 19 -4.80 -4.91 2.60
C GLN A 19 -3.77 -4.65 1.50
N GLU A 20 -2.88 -5.61 1.21
CA GLU A 20 -1.97 -5.55 0.06
C GLU A 20 -2.74 -5.41 -1.25
N THR A 21 -3.80 -6.20 -1.39
CA THR A 21 -4.64 -6.23 -2.60
C THR A 21 -5.36 -4.90 -2.80
N GLU A 22 -5.99 -4.37 -1.74
CA GLU A 22 -6.65 -3.07 -1.76
C GLU A 22 -5.68 -1.93 -2.11
N LEU A 23 -4.47 -1.93 -1.53
CA LEU A 23 -3.43 -0.93 -1.82
C LEU A 23 -2.94 -1.03 -3.28
N ARG A 24 -2.86 -2.24 -3.86
CA ARG A 24 -2.51 -2.43 -5.27
C ARG A 24 -3.59 -1.89 -6.21
N GLU A 25 -4.86 -2.11 -5.88
CA GLU A 25 -5.96 -1.55 -6.67
C GLU A 25 -5.97 -0.02 -6.63
N GLU A 26 -5.78 0.58 -5.46
CA GLU A 26 -5.68 2.03 -5.32
C GLU A 26 -4.48 2.58 -6.12
N LEU A 27 -3.34 1.88 -6.10
CA LEU A 27 -2.16 2.24 -6.87
C LEU A 27 -2.43 2.17 -8.38
N PHE A 28 -3.17 1.16 -8.84
CA PHE A 28 -3.55 1.01 -10.23
C PHE A 28 -4.48 2.14 -10.69
N LYS A 29 -5.51 2.46 -9.90
CA LYS A 29 -6.41 3.59 -10.15
C LYS A 29 -5.64 4.91 -10.23
N LEU A 30 -4.72 5.16 -9.29
CA LEU A 30 -3.88 6.35 -9.29
C LEU A 30 -2.92 6.41 -10.48
N LYS A 31 -2.29 5.29 -10.86
CA LYS A 31 -1.46 5.21 -12.08
C LYS A 31 -2.27 5.51 -13.33
N PHE A 32 -3.47 4.96 -13.42
CA PHE A 32 -4.36 5.17 -14.55
C PHE A 32 -4.79 6.63 -14.66
N GLN A 33 -5.22 7.22 -13.54
CA GLN A 33 -5.52 8.66 -13.47
C GLN A 33 -4.32 9.52 -13.84
N HIS A 34 -3.11 9.15 -13.41
CA HIS A 34 -1.88 9.86 -13.75
C HIS A 34 -1.56 9.87 -15.24
N GLY A 35 -1.85 8.76 -15.93
CA GLY A 35 -1.65 8.64 -17.37
C GLY A 35 -2.64 9.49 -18.18
N ILE A 36 -3.87 9.63 -17.67
CA ILE A 36 -4.93 10.41 -18.35
C ILE A 36 -4.80 11.90 -18.04
N ARG A 37 -4.45 12.26 -16.80
CA ARG A 37 -4.32 13.65 -16.34
C ARG A 37 -3.13 13.77 -15.39
N LYS A 38 -2.47 14.93 -15.37
CA LYS A 38 -1.48 15.21 -14.33
C LYS A 38 -2.16 15.10 -12.96
N LEU A 39 -1.58 14.26 -12.10
CA LEU A 39 -2.03 14.14 -10.72
C LEU A 39 -1.65 15.41 -9.98
N GLU A 40 -2.58 15.96 -9.20
CA GLU A 40 -2.29 17.07 -8.27
C GLU A 40 -1.28 16.64 -7.20
N ASN A 41 -1.30 15.36 -6.81
CA ASN A 41 -0.48 14.83 -5.71
C ASN A 41 0.30 13.55 -6.09
N PRO A 42 1.38 13.65 -6.89
CA PRO A 42 2.24 12.51 -7.24
C PRO A 42 2.92 11.88 -6.02
N SER A 43 3.02 12.61 -4.90
CA SER A 43 3.49 12.10 -3.61
C SER A 43 2.67 10.89 -3.11
N ARG A 44 1.38 10.83 -3.42
CA ARG A 44 0.49 9.73 -3.01
C ARG A 44 0.88 8.41 -3.67
N LEU A 45 1.29 8.44 -4.93
CA LEU A 45 1.85 7.30 -5.67
C LEU A 45 3.08 6.72 -4.97
N ARG A 46 3.98 7.57 -4.48
CA ARG A 46 5.16 7.14 -3.71
C ARG A 46 4.78 6.58 -2.35
N GLN A 47 3.77 7.15 -1.68
CA GLN A 47 3.28 6.65 -0.40
C GLN A 47 2.65 5.26 -0.53
N LEU A 48 1.77 5.05 -1.52
CA LEU A 48 1.16 3.74 -1.76
C LEU A 48 2.21 2.65 -2.02
N ARG A 49 3.22 2.92 -2.86
CA ARG A 49 4.32 1.98 -3.09
C ARG A 49 5.04 1.60 -1.80
N LYS A 50 5.31 2.58 -0.93
CA LYS A 50 5.95 2.32 0.38
C LYS A 50 5.03 1.55 1.33
N ASN A 51 3.73 1.76 1.29
CA ASN A 51 2.77 1.03 2.11
C ASN A 51 2.71 -0.44 1.70
N ILE A 52 2.62 -0.73 0.39
CA ILE A 52 2.66 -2.11 -0.14
C ILE A 52 3.96 -2.80 0.30
N ALA A 53 5.11 -2.13 0.13
CA ALA A 53 6.39 -2.69 0.54
C ALA A 53 6.43 -3.04 2.03
N ARG A 54 5.88 -2.18 2.91
CA ARG A 54 5.81 -2.45 4.35
C ARG A 54 4.92 -3.65 4.69
N VAL A 55 3.76 -3.76 4.05
CA VAL A 55 2.84 -4.90 4.22
C VAL A 55 3.55 -6.20 3.80
N GLN A 56 4.22 -6.19 2.66
CA GLN A 56 5.01 -7.33 2.19
C GLN A 56 6.14 -7.67 3.16
N THR A 57 6.88 -6.69 3.68
CA THR A 57 7.93 -6.93 4.68
C THR A 57 7.36 -7.62 5.91
N VAL A 58 6.23 -7.14 6.46
CA VAL A 58 5.60 -7.76 7.64
C VAL A 58 5.11 -9.18 7.32
N LEU A 59 4.49 -9.40 6.15
CA LEU A 59 4.10 -10.74 5.69
C LEU A 59 5.30 -11.69 5.61
N THR A 60 6.47 -11.19 5.22
CA THR A 60 7.71 -11.99 5.15
C THR A 60 8.32 -12.21 6.53
N GLU A 61 8.18 -11.26 7.45
CA GLU A 61 8.61 -11.41 8.86
C GLU A 61 7.74 -12.40 9.65
N GLN A 62 6.47 -12.60 9.24
CA GLN A 62 5.52 -13.50 9.89
C GLN A 62 5.42 -14.90 9.26
N ALA A 63 5.99 -15.10 8.07
CA ALA A 63 6.03 -16.38 7.36
C ALA A 63 7.19 -17.26 7.86
#